data_AF-A0A0D9ZP31-F1
#
_entry.id   AF-A0A0D9ZP31-F1
#
_cell.length_a   1.000
_cell.length_b   1.000
_cell.length_c   1.000
_cell.angle_alpha   90.00
_cell.angle_beta   90.00
_cell.angle_gamma   90.00
#
_symmetry.space_group_name_H-M   'P 1'
#
loop_
_entity.id
_entity.type
_entity.pdbx_description
1 polymer ?
#
loop_
_entity_poly.entity_id
_entity_poly.type
_entity_poly.pdbx_seq_one_letter_code
_entity_poly.pdbx_strand_id
1 'polypeptide(L)'
;MAAAAAGAMLASAVLKVATQKIGSAIGGQLMLRWSLTRDLEEMKDTMASIEAVLQDAERRSVRDAAVRLWLKRLKDAAYDISDLLDELEASSQLGSRKI
;
A
#
# COMPACT_ATOMS: atom_id res chain seq x y z
N MET A 1 3.63 15.16 26.06
CA MET A 1 2.46 14.64 25.33
C MET A 1 2.91 13.73 24.18
N ALA A 2 3.53 12.57 24.48
CA ALA A 2 4.12 11.67 23.48
C ALA A 2 3.25 10.44 23.16
N ALA A 3 2.13 10.23 23.86
CA ALA A 3 1.32 9.01 23.74
C ALA A 3 0.27 9.04 22.61
N ALA A 4 0.03 10.18 21.95
CA ALA A 4 -0.90 10.26 20.81
C ALA A 4 -0.23 9.97 19.46
N ALA A 5 1.11 9.84 19.42
CA ALA A 5 1.87 9.69 18.18
C ALA A 5 2.01 8.22 17.72
N ALA A 6 1.74 7.23 18.57
CA ALA A 6 1.97 5.81 18.26
C ALA A 6 0.90 5.19 17.34
N GLY A 7 -0.32 5.75 17.29
CA GLY A 7 -1.37 5.30 16.37
C GLY A 7 -1.26 5.90 14.97
N ALA A 8 -0.69 7.10 14.85
CA ALA A 8 -0.47 7.83 13.60
C ALA A 8 0.58 7.12 12.72
N MET A 9 1.73 6.73 13.29
CA MET A 9 2.85 6.20 12.50
C MET A 9 2.58 4.89 11.75
N LEU A 10 1.61 4.08 12.18
CA LEU A 10 1.43 2.74 11.60
C LEU A 10 0.71 2.74 10.25
N ALA A 11 -0.32 3.59 10.04
CA ALA A 11 -1.04 3.61 8.76
C ALA A 11 -0.16 4.19 7.64
N SER A 12 0.52 5.30 7.91
CA SER A 12 1.48 5.91 6.98
C SER A 12 2.63 4.97 6.62
N ALA A 13 3.21 4.27 7.60
CA ALA A 13 4.30 3.33 7.34
C ALA A 13 3.88 2.17 6.43
N VAL A 14 2.71 1.56 6.69
CA VAL A 14 2.21 0.43 5.88
C VAL A 14 1.84 0.90 4.47
N LEU A 15 1.18 2.06 4.34
CA LEU A 15 0.85 2.66 3.04
C LEU A 15 2.10 2.89 2.18
N LYS A 16 3.17 3.40 2.80
CA LYS A 16 4.44 3.66 2.12
C LYS A 16 5.08 2.36 1.63
N VAL A 17 5.09 1.31 2.44
CA VAL A 17 5.60 -0.01 2.04
C VAL A 17 4.83 -0.56 0.85
N ALA A 18 3.50 -0.51 0.88
CA ALA A 18 2.66 -0.95 -0.24
C ALA A 18 2.99 -0.15 -1.51
N THR A 19 3.10 1.17 -1.43
CA THR A 19 3.45 2.05 -2.55
C THR A 19 4.81 1.71 -3.16
N GLN A 20 5.82 1.41 -2.33
CA GLN A 20 7.14 1.01 -2.80
C GLN A 20 7.10 -0.34 -3.53
N LYS A 21 6.36 -1.31 -3.00
CA LYS A 21 6.19 -2.63 -3.64
C LYS A 21 5.49 -2.52 -5.00
N ILE A 22 4.45 -1.69 -5.10
CA ILE A 22 3.78 -1.40 -6.37
C ILE A 22 4.79 -0.83 -7.38
N GLY A 23 5.62 0.14 -6.97
CA GLY A 23 6.65 0.71 -7.82
C GLY A 23 7.69 -0.31 -8.32
N SER A 24 8.09 -1.25 -7.45
CA SER A 24 8.99 -2.35 -7.82
C SER A 24 8.34 -3.29 -8.85
N ALA A 25 7.07 -3.65 -8.64
CA ALA A 25 6.32 -4.55 -9.52
C ALA A 25 6.14 -3.99 -10.95
N ILE A 26 6.03 -2.66 -11.08
CA ILE A 26 5.99 -1.95 -12.37
C ILE A 26 7.32 -2.08 -13.13
N GLY A 27 8.46 -2.11 -12.43
CA GLY A 27 9.79 -2.17 -13.04
C GLY A 27 10.24 -3.56 -13.54
N GLY A 28 9.52 -4.64 -13.20
CA GLY A 28 9.83 -6.03 -13.58
C GLY A 28 9.26 -6.48 -14.93
N GLN A 29 10.00 -7.31 -15.68
CA GLN A 29 9.73 -7.74 -17.08
C GLN A 29 8.29 -8.23 -17.42
N LEU A 30 7.74 -7.70 -18.54
CA LEU A 30 7.20 -8.39 -19.74
C LEU A 30 5.85 -7.83 -20.28
N MET A 31 5.76 -7.71 -21.62
CA MET A 31 4.63 -7.29 -22.47
C MET A 31 3.25 -7.91 -22.20
N LEU A 32 3.12 -9.04 -21.49
CA LEU A 32 1.82 -9.58 -21.04
C LEU A 32 1.19 -8.76 -19.90
N ARG A 33 1.98 -7.86 -19.32
CA ARG A 33 1.65 -7.07 -18.14
C ARG A 33 1.11 -5.68 -18.45
N TRP A 34 0.99 -5.23 -19.71
CA TRP A 34 0.66 -3.82 -19.98
C TRP A 34 -0.64 -3.34 -19.31
N SER A 35 -1.68 -4.19 -19.26
CA SER A 35 -2.90 -3.89 -18.50
C SER A 35 -2.63 -3.83 -17.00
N LEU A 36 -1.93 -4.83 -16.45
CA LEU A 36 -1.56 -4.87 -15.04
C LEU A 36 -0.62 -3.73 -14.64
N THR A 37 0.29 -3.28 -15.51
CA THR A 37 1.17 -2.13 -15.29
C THR A 37 0.37 -0.85 -15.16
N ARG A 38 -0.61 -0.62 -16.06
CA ARG A 38 -1.52 0.52 -15.95
C ARG A 38 -2.32 0.46 -14.66
N ASP A 39 -2.87 -0.71 -14.32
CA ASP A 39 -3.66 -0.88 -13.09
C ASP A 39 -2.79 -0.62 -11.83
N LEU A 40 -1.52 -1.02 -11.84
CA LEU A 40 -0.55 -0.75 -10.78
C LEU A 40 -0.15 0.74 -10.72
N GLU A 41 -0.02 1.42 -11.86
CA GLU A 41 0.23 2.86 -11.92
C GLU A 41 -0.95 3.66 -11.33
N GLU A 42 -2.18 3.34 -11.74
CA GLU A 42 -3.39 3.95 -11.17
C GLU A 42 -3.49 3.70 -9.66
N MET A 43 -3.13 2.50 -9.21
CA MET A 43 -3.09 2.18 -7.78
C MET A 43 -2.02 3.00 -7.06
N LYS A 44 -0.82 3.17 -7.63
CA LYS A 44 0.24 4.01 -7.06
C LYS A 44 -0.21 5.47 -6.91
N ASP A 45 -0.86 6.05 -7.92
CA ASP A 45 -1.35 7.43 -7.89
C ASP A 45 -2.46 7.62 -6.85
N THR A 46 -3.32 6.60 -6.71
CA THR A 46 -4.34 6.56 -5.65
C THR A 46 -3.68 6.53 -4.27
N MET A 47 -2.66 5.70 -4.06
CA MET A 47 -1.93 5.64 -2.78
C MET A 47 -1.24 6.97 -2.46
N ALA A 48 -0.65 7.65 -3.46
CA ALA A 48 -0.06 8.97 -3.29
C ALA A 48 -1.10 10.04 -2.89
N SER A 49 -2.30 9.99 -3.49
CA SER A 49 -3.41 10.87 -3.14
C SER A 49 -3.88 10.63 -1.70
N ILE A 50 -3.90 9.37 -1.26
CA ILE A 50 -4.22 9.00 0.12
C ILE A 50 -3.14 9.48 1.09
N GLU A 51 -1.86 9.35 0.74
CA GLU A 51 -0.73 9.83 1.57
C GLU A 51 -0.84 11.33 1.85
N ALA A 52 -1.25 12.12 0.86
CA ALA A 52 -1.42 13.57 1.01
C ALA A 52 -2.48 13.96 2.04
N VAL A 53 -3.54 13.15 2.22
CA VAL A 53 -4.61 13.41 3.20
C VAL A 53 -4.39 12.68 4.53
N LEU A 54 -3.44 11.76 4.58
CA LEU A 54 -3.27 10.84 5.71
C LEU A 54 -2.84 11.55 6.98
N GLN A 55 -1.95 12.54 6.87
CA GLN A 55 -1.47 13.29 8.03
C GLN A 55 -2.60 14.07 8.73
N ASP A 56 -3.55 14.63 7.96
CA ASP A 56 -4.73 15.31 8.53
C ASP A 56 -5.69 14.30 9.15
N ALA A 57 -5.94 13.19 8.46
CA ALA A 57 -6.78 12.10 8.96
C ALA A 57 -6.24 11.53 10.28
N GLU A 58 -4.94 11.29 10.41
CA GLU A 58 -4.32 10.80 11.63
C GLU A 58 -4.51 11.76 12.81
N ARG A 59 -4.37 13.09 12.59
CA ARG A 59 -4.63 14.09 13.63
C ARG A 59 -6.11 14.08 14.07
N ARG A 60 -7.03 13.98 13.10
CA ARG A 60 -8.47 13.94 13.36
C ARG A 60 -8.92 12.65 14.07
N SER A 61 -8.21 11.55 13.84
CA SER A 61 -8.50 10.23 14.42
C SER A 61 -8.53 10.23 15.96
N VAL A 62 -7.87 11.18 16.62
CA VAL A 62 -7.91 11.30 18.09
C VAL A 62 -9.34 11.53 18.59
N ARG A 63 -10.17 12.24 17.84
CA ARG A 63 -11.51 12.68 18.27
C ARG A 63 -12.64 12.12 17.41
N ASP A 64 -12.34 11.72 16.18
CA ASP A 64 -13.33 11.26 15.21
C ASP A 64 -13.28 9.73 15.01
N ALA A 65 -14.36 9.06 15.45
CA ALA A 65 -14.47 7.60 15.34
C ALA A 65 -14.60 7.10 13.89
N ALA A 66 -15.22 7.89 13.01
CA ALA A 66 -15.34 7.53 11.60
C ALA A 66 -13.96 7.56 10.93
N VAL A 67 -13.16 8.57 11.25
CA VAL A 67 -11.77 8.68 10.74
C VAL A 67 -10.90 7.54 11.26
N ARG A 68 -11.05 7.12 12.54
CA ARG A 68 -10.34 5.93 13.05
C ARG A 68 -10.71 4.66 12.30
N LEU A 69 -12.01 4.45 12.03
CA LEU A 69 -12.47 3.29 11.30
C LEU A 69 -11.93 3.28 9.87
N TRP A 70 -11.94 4.45 9.20
CA TRP A 70 -11.40 4.59 7.85
C TRP A 70 -9.89 4.30 7.82
N LEU A 71 -9.10 4.85 8.74
CA LEU A 71 -7.66 4.58 8.84
C LEU A 71 -7.35 3.10 9.11
N LYS A 72 -8.16 2.43 9.95
CA LYS A 72 -8.02 0.99 10.19
C LYS A 72 -8.22 0.20 8.90
N ARG A 73 -9.30 0.48 8.16
CA ARG A 73 -9.60 -0.19 6.88
C ARG A 73 -8.52 0.06 5.84
N LEU A 74 -7.98 1.28 5.79
CA LEU A 74 -6.87 1.61 4.90
C LEU A 74 -5.63 0.80 5.22
N LYS A 75 -5.29 0.66 6.51
CA LYS A 75 -4.18 -0.18 6.97
C LYS A 75 -4.39 -1.65 6.58
N ASP A 76 -5.59 -2.19 6.81
CA ASP A 76 -5.91 -3.58 6.46
C ASP A 76 -5.76 -3.80 4.94
N ALA A 77 -6.31 -2.91 4.11
CA ALA A 77 -6.17 -2.98 2.65
C ALA A 77 -4.71 -2.87 2.17
N ALA A 78 -3.89 -2.05 2.83
CA ALA A 78 -2.48 -1.92 2.48
C ALA A 78 -1.68 -3.20 2.81
N TYR A 79 -2.08 -3.97 3.84
CA TYR A 79 -1.53 -5.31 4.06
C TYR A 79 -1.96 -6.28 2.96
N ASP A 80 -3.25 -6.32 2.61
CA ASP A 80 -3.74 -7.19 1.56
C ASP A 80 -2.99 -6.95 0.23
N ILE A 81 -2.76 -5.68 -0.14
CA ILE A 81 -1.97 -5.32 -1.33
C ILE A 81 -0.52 -5.80 -1.22
N SER A 82 0.10 -5.58 -0.05
CA SER A 82 1.48 -6.02 0.20
C SER A 82 1.62 -7.54 0.04
N ASP A 83 0.71 -8.31 0.62
CA ASP A 83 0.73 -9.77 0.60
C ASP A 83 0.49 -10.32 -0.82
N LEU A 84 -0.44 -9.72 -1.57
CA LEU A 84 -0.68 -10.06 -2.98
C LEU A 84 0.52 -9.78 -3.89
N LEU A 85 1.22 -8.67 -3.66
CA LEU A 85 2.43 -8.34 -4.41
C LEU A 85 3.58 -9.29 -4.08
N ASP A 86 3.72 -9.71 -2.82
CA ASP A 86 4.70 -10.72 -2.41
C ASP A 86 4.39 -12.09 -3.06
N GLU A 87 3.11 -12.48 -3.13
CA GLU A 87 2.68 -13.70 -3.82
C GLU A 87 2.94 -13.64 -5.33
N LEU A 88 2.70 -12.49 -5.97
CA LEU A 88 3.01 -12.27 -7.38
C LEU A 88 4.52 -12.38 -7.65
N GLU A 89 5.35 -11.81 -6.77
CA GLU A 89 6.80 -11.91 -6.87
C GLU A 89 7.27 -13.36 -6.67
N ALA A 90 6.77 -14.05 -5.64
CA ALA A 90 7.12 -15.45 -5.35
C ALA A 90 6.69 -16.41 -6.49
N SER A 91 5.49 -16.23 -7.03
CA SER A 91 4.99 -17.03 -8.17
C SER A 91 5.79 -16.77 -9.45
N SER A 92 6.25 -15.54 -9.68
CA SER A 92 7.13 -15.21 -10.80
C SER A 92 8.50 -15.92 -10.70
N GLN A 93 9.04 -16.09 -9.48
CA GLN A 93 10.31 -16.80 -9.26
C GLN A 93 10.18 -18.32 -9.36
N LEU A 94 9.04 -18.90 -8.98
CA LEU A 94 8.78 -20.34 -9.11
C LEU A 94 8.66 -20.78 -10.57
N GLY A 95 8.22 -19.90 -11.47
CA GLY A 95 8.22 -20.14 -12.91
C GLY A 95 9.62 -20.30 -13.52
N SER A 96 10.65 -19.67 -12.92
CA SER A 96 12.04 -19.74 -13.39
C SER A 96 12.84 -20.92 -12.85
N ARG A 97 12.32 -21.69 -11.89
CA ARG A 97 13.05 -22.78 -11.22
C ARG A 97 12.83 -24.17 -11.86
N LYS A 98 12.12 -24.25 -12.98
CA LYS A 98 11.71 -25.50 -13.64
C LYS A 98 12.16 -25.64 -15.09
N ILE A 99 13.20 -24.91 -15.51
CA ILE A 99 13.85 -25.08 -16.82
C ILE A 99 15.28 -25.57 -16.63
#